data_AF-A0A9Q8ZT69-F1
#
_entry.id   AF-A0A9Q8ZT69-F1
#
_cell.length_a   1.000
_cell.length_b   1.000
_cell.length_c   1.000
_cell.angle_alpha   90.00
_cell.angle_beta   90.00
_cell.angle_gamma   90.00
#
_symmetry.space_group_name_H-M   'P 1'
#
loop_
_entity.id
_entity.type
_entity.pdbx_description
1 polymer ?
#
loop_
_entity_poly.entity_id
_entity_poly.type
_entity_poly.pdbx_seq_one_letter_code
_entity_poly.pdbx_strand_id
1 'polypeptide(L)'
;MTATKPKLFLDMDNVMVETLPVLNELAKLPFTKPKPDQLTGIFRDLAPLPGVLASVPKLAEHYEMYVLSTAPWDNPSAWQDKLAWLQQYFGVGEDNPFYKRVIITHDKSLVHRTGGLLVDDRPYHGASEWVDPTVPSAWIQYGADERLQWKSELTNFLLAIAKEQEQGKALPDAITAANAHPNPYLVHGDLKDFEASNWE
;
A
#
# COMPACT_ATOMS: atom_id res chain seq x y z
N MET A 1 -6.87 -26.10 -14.10
CA MET A 1 -6.51 -24.68 -14.06
C MET A 1 -6.44 -24.30 -12.60
N THR A 2 -5.28 -23.92 -12.08
CA THR A 2 -5.21 -23.34 -10.73
C THR A 2 -6.01 -22.04 -10.75
N ALA A 3 -6.88 -21.82 -9.76
CA ALA A 3 -7.63 -20.58 -9.65
C ALA A 3 -6.65 -19.38 -9.63
N THR A 4 -6.97 -18.33 -10.37
CA THR A 4 -6.16 -17.10 -10.38
C THR A 4 -6.22 -16.45 -9.01
N LYS A 5 -5.06 -16.13 -8.41
CA LYS A 5 -5.00 -15.43 -7.12
C LYS A 5 -5.65 -14.05 -7.23
N PRO A 6 -6.36 -13.56 -6.19
CA PRO A 6 -6.76 -12.15 -6.13
C PRO A 6 -5.54 -11.22 -6.18
N LYS A 7 -5.73 -10.00 -6.67
CA LYS A 7 -4.67 -8.99 -6.72
C LYS A 7 -4.65 -8.16 -5.44
N LEU A 8 -3.47 -7.97 -4.88
CA LEU A 8 -3.22 -7.07 -3.75
C LEU A 8 -2.19 -6.03 -4.16
N PHE A 9 -2.61 -4.77 -4.17
CA PHE A 9 -1.78 -3.61 -4.45
C PHE A 9 -1.37 -2.97 -3.13
N LEU A 10 -0.08 -2.74 -2.95
CA LEU A 10 0.46 -2.05 -1.80
C LEU A 10 1.07 -0.72 -2.27
N ASP A 11 0.68 0.38 -1.62
CA ASP A 11 1.52 1.57 -1.66
C ASP A 11 2.85 1.32 -0.93
N MET A 12 3.85 2.16 -1.19
CA MET A 12 5.14 2.07 -0.52
C MET A 12 5.25 3.03 0.65
N ASP A 13 5.04 4.33 0.45
CA ASP A 13 5.46 5.31 1.42
C ASP A 13 4.45 5.34 2.56
N ASN A 14 4.90 5.12 3.79
CA ASN A 14 4.04 5.01 4.97
C ASN A 14 3.08 3.79 4.98
N VAL A 15 3.18 2.90 4.00
CA VAL A 15 2.57 1.56 4.01
C VAL A 15 3.62 0.47 4.11
N MET A 16 4.58 0.38 3.20
CA MET A 16 5.69 -0.57 3.30
C MET A 16 6.94 0.04 3.93
N VAL A 17 7.12 1.35 3.79
CA VAL A 17 8.33 2.11 4.11
C VAL A 17 8.02 3.15 5.18
N GLU A 18 8.82 3.20 6.25
CA GLU A 18 8.67 4.16 7.35
C GLU A 18 9.15 5.56 6.92
N THR A 19 8.32 6.23 6.13
CA THR A 19 8.70 7.46 5.41
C THR A 19 8.44 8.72 6.22
N LEU A 20 7.27 8.79 6.86
CA LEU A 20 6.82 9.98 7.59
C LEU A 20 7.81 10.44 8.68
N PRO A 21 8.33 9.59 9.58
CA PRO A 21 9.22 10.05 10.64
C PRO A 21 10.47 10.76 10.09
N VAL A 22 11.10 10.20 9.05
CA VAL A 22 12.32 10.77 8.47
C VAL A 22 12.06 12.11 7.80
N LEU A 23 11.04 12.19 6.95
CA LEU A 23 10.74 13.42 6.20
C LEU A 23 10.19 14.52 7.12
N ASN A 24 9.41 14.17 8.15
CA ASN A 24 8.95 15.09 9.19
C ASN A 24 10.11 15.70 9.99
N GLU A 25 11.10 14.91 10.38
CA GLU A 25 12.28 15.45 11.08
C GLU A 25 13.10 16.36 10.18
N LEU A 26 13.28 15.99 8.90
CA LEU A 26 13.98 16.85 7.93
C LEU A 26 13.25 18.18 7.73
N ALA A 27 11.91 18.17 7.66
CA ALA A 27 11.10 19.37 7.50
C ALA A 27 11.26 20.40 8.65
N LYS A 28 11.76 19.99 9.82
CA LYS A 28 12.03 20.90 10.95
C LYS A 28 13.33 21.68 10.79
N LEU A 29 14.22 21.28 9.87
CA LEU A 29 15.51 21.92 9.70
C LEU A 29 15.36 23.29 9.01
N PRO A 30 16.04 24.35 9.49
CA PRO A 30 16.06 25.63 8.79
C PRO A 30 16.73 25.44 7.43
N PHE A 31 16.09 25.93 6.36
CA PHE A 31 16.55 25.85 4.96
C PHE A 31 16.36 24.51 4.23
N THR A 32 15.22 23.83 4.36
CA THR A 32 14.87 22.73 3.42
C THR A 32 14.43 23.29 2.05
N LYS A 33 15.40 23.82 1.29
CA LYS A 33 15.30 23.84 -0.17
C LYS A 33 16.37 22.90 -0.71
N PRO A 34 15.98 21.83 -1.42
CA PRO A 34 14.62 21.47 -1.82
C PRO A 34 13.77 20.86 -0.66
N LYS A 35 12.47 20.62 -0.87
CA LYS A 35 11.61 19.94 0.13
C LYS A 35 12.22 18.56 0.50
N PRO A 36 11.94 18.00 1.69
CA PRO A 36 12.49 16.69 2.09
C PRO A 36 12.28 15.56 1.08
N ASP A 37 11.08 15.45 0.51
CA ASP A 37 10.70 14.45 -0.50
C ASP A 37 11.38 14.70 -1.88
N GLN A 38 11.97 15.88 -2.08
CA GLN A 38 12.69 16.26 -3.28
C GLN A 38 14.20 15.98 -3.22
N LEU A 39 14.69 15.53 -2.07
CA LEU A 39 16.10 15.17 -1.92
C LEU A 39 16.42 13.91 -2.73
N THR A 40 17.43 14.01 -3.60
CA THR A 40 17.88 12.87 -4.41
C THR A 40 18.36 11.73 -3.52
N GLY A 41 17.86 10.51 -3.76
CA GLY A 41 18.23 9.32 -3.00
C GLY A 41 17.50 9.15 -1.66
N ILE A 42 16.61 10.07 -1.26
CA ILE A 42 16.03 10.08 0.09
C ILE A 42 15.22 8.83 0.41
N PHE A 43 14.60 8.21 -0.60
CA PHE A 43 13.75 7.04 -0.42
C PHE A 43 14.52 5.72 -0.39
N ARG A 44 15.79 5.71 -0.79
CA ARG A 44 16.53 4.48 -1.07
C ARG A 44 16.72 3.59 0.14
N ASP A 45 17.11 4.20 1.26
CA ASP A 45 17.58 3.48 2.45
C ASP A 45 16.63 3.65 3.64
N LEU A 46 15.40 4.11 3.40
CA LEU A 46 14.37 4.23 4.44
C LEU A 46 14.04 2.84 5.02
N ALA A 47 13.75 2.80 6.32
CA ALA A 47 13.46 1.55 7.01
C ALA A 47 12.11 0.96 6.55
N PRO A 48 11.97 -0.37 6.49
CA PRO A 48 10.67 -1.01 6.34
C PRO A 48 9.79 -0.78 7.57
N LEU A 49 8.48 -0.65 7.37
CA LEU A 49 7.54 -0.61 8.49
C LEU A 49 7.55 -1.94 9.27
N PRO A 50 7.49 -1.93 10.61
CA PRO A 50 7.55 -3.14 11.42
C PRO A 50 6.49 -4.19 11.02
N GLY A 51 6.93 -5.39 10.70
CA GLY A 51 6.08 -6.52 10.31
C GLY A 51 5.98 -6.75 8.79
N VAL A 52 6.21 -5.73 7.94
CA VAL A 52 5.98 -5.84 6.49
C VAL A 52 6.79 -6.97 5.83
N LEU A 53 8.06 -7.12 6.21
CA LEU A 53 8.96 -8.14 5.64
C LEU A 53 8.52 -9.57 5.99
N ALA A 54 7.79 -9.76 7.09
CA ALA A 54 7.24 -11.05 7.49
C ALA A 54 5.84 -11.28 6.87
N SER A 55 5.08 -10.22 6.65
CA SER A 55 3.71 -10.28 6.11
C SER A 55 3.68 -10.50 4.60
N VAL A 56 4.53 -9.80 3.84
CA VAL A 56 4.52 -9.85 2.37
C VAL A 56 4.72 -11.27 1.82
N PRO A 57 5.69 -12.09 2.28
CA PRO A 57 5.85 -13.46 1.79
C PRO A 57 4.61 -14.32 2.06
N LYS A 58 3.98 -14.19 3.24
CA LYS A 58 2.75 -14.92 3.57
C LYS A 58 1.59 -14.52 2.67
N LEU A 59 1.45 -13.22 2.40
CA LEU A 59 0.41 -12.72 1.51
C LEU A 59 0.63 -13.16 0.07
N ALA A 60 1.88 -13.25 -0.40
CA ALA A 60 2.22 -13.71 -1.74
C ALA A 60 1.82 -15.18 -2.01
N GLU A 61 1.62 -15.98 -0.97
CA GLU A 61 1.07 -17.34 -1.11
C GLU A 61 -0.40 -17.31 -1.57
N HIS A 62 -1.15 -16.26 -1.24
CA HIS A 62 -2.59 -16.13 -1.51
C HIS A 62 -2.94 -15.05 -2.53
N TYR A 63 -2.10 -14.04 -2.69
CA TYR A 63 -2.31 -12.90 -3.57
C TYR A 63 -1.29 -12.86 -4.71
N GLU A 64 -1.72 -12.30 -5.85
CA GLU A 64 -0.81 -11.72 -6.81
C GLU A 64 -0.44 -10.30 -6.35
N MET A 65 0.81 -10.12 -5.93
CA MET A 65 1.28 -8.90 -5.27
C MET A 65 1.71 -7.85 -6.29
N TYR A 66 1.25 -6.62 -6.10
CA TYR A 66 1.63 -5.44 -6.87
C TYR A 66 2.09 -4.33 -5.95
N VAL A 67 3.04 -3.53 -6.43
CA VAL A 67 3.31 -2.20 -5.88
C VAL A 67 2.55 -1.18 -6.71
N LEU A 68 1.85 -0.26 -6.03
CA LEU A 68 1.18 0.88 -6.65
C LEU A 68 1.50 2.15 -5.87
N SER A 69 2.52 2.87 -6.32
CA SER A 69 3.04 4.02 -5.59
C SER A 69 3.13 5.28 -6.43
N THR A 70 3.09 6.42 -5.75
CA THR A 70 3.36 7.74 -6.33
C THR A 70 4.80 8.12 -6.00
N ALA A 71 5.43 8.91 -6.86
CA ALA A 71 6.75 9.48 -6.58
C ALA A 71 6.69 11.00 -6.81
N PRO A 72 7.42 11.82 -6.04
CA PRO A 72 7.40 13.28 -6.19
C PRO A 72 7.86 13.72 -7.58
N TRP A 73 7.17 14.71 -8.16
CA TRP A 73 7.46 15.21 -9.51
C TRP A 73 8.87 15.78 -9.65
N ASP A 74 9.32 16.54 -8.65
CA ASP A 74 10.63 17.18 -8.62
C ASP A 74 11.75 16.23 -8.11
N ASN A 75 11.46 14.93 -7.93
CA ASN A 75 12.44 13.93 -7.53
C ASN A 75 12.50 12.74 -8.50
N PRO A 76 13.24 12.87 -9.62
CA PRO A 76 13.40 11.76 -10.56
C PRO A 76 14.02 10.50 -9.95
N SER A 77 14.89 10.64 -8.94
CA SER A 77 15.49 9.45 -8.29
C SER A 77 14.48 8.63 -7.49
N ALA A 78 13.38 9.22 -7.02
CA ALA A 78 12.40 8.50 -6.19
C ALA A 78 11.84 7.24 -6.89
N TRP A 79 11.70 7.28 -8.22
CA TRP A 79 11.26 6.12 -9.01
C TRP A 79 12.28 4.97 -8.94
N GLN A 80 13.56 5.30 -9.11
CA GLN A 80 14.65 4.35 -9.04
C GLN A 80 14.84 3.83 -7.62
N ASP A 81 14.75 4.71 -6.63
CA ASP A 81 14.94 4.40 -5.22
C ASP A 81 13.89 3.39 -4.74
N LYS A 82 12.62 3.57 -5.13
CA LYS A 82 11.53 2.61 -4.82
C LYS A 82 11.82 1.22 -5.37
N LEU A 83 12.31 1.11 -6.61
CA LEU A 83 12.69 -0.19 -7.17
C LEU A 83 13.91 -0.78 -6.45
N ALA A 84 14.92 0.03 -6.17
CA ALA A 84 16.12 -0.40 -5.44
C ALA A 84 15.78 -0.91 -4.03
N TRP A 85 14.86 -0.22 -3.35
CA TRP A 85 14.35 -0.61 -2.04
C TRP A 85 13.68 -2.00 -2.10
N LEU A 86 12.79 -2.22 -3.07
CA LEU A 86 12.16 -3.54 -3.26
C LEU A 86 13.19 -4.64 -3.52
N GLN A 87 14.21 -4.35 -4.31
CA GLN A 87 15.30 -5.29 -4.60
C GLN A 87 16.14 -5.60 -3.38
N GLN A 88 16.41 -4.60 -2.53
CA GLN A 88 17.16 -4.75 -1.29
C GLN A 88 16.45 -5.65 -0.30
N TYR A 89 15.13 -5.49 -0.12
CA TYR A 89 14.39 -6.19 0.94
C TYR A 89 13.71 -7.49 0.48
N PHE A 90 13.39 -7.62 -0.82
CA PHE A 90 12.68 -8.80 -1.37
C PHE A 90 13.46 -9.53 -2.47
N GLY A 91 14.69 -9.09 -2.77
CA GLY A 91 15.56 -9.70 -3.78
C GLY A 91 15.34 -9.17 -5.20
N VAL A 92 16.29 -9.47 -6.10
CA VAL A 92 16.31 -8.96 -7.48
C VAL A 92 15.62 -9.87 -8.50
N GLY A 93 15.38 -11.13 -8.14
CA GLY A 93 14.94 -12.19 -9.05
C GLY A 93 13.44 -12.48 -9.00
N GLU A 94 13.06 -13.57 -9.64
CA GLU A 94 11.66 -14.02 -9.77
C GLU A 94 11.02 -14.42 -8.42
N ASP A 95 11.84 -14.72 -7.40
CA ASP A 95 11.38 -14.99 -6.04
C ASP A 95 10.87 -13.72 -5.33
N ASN A 96 11.17 -12.52 -5.85
CA ASN A 96 10.59 -11.28 -5.34
C ASN A 96 9.08 -11.27 -5.62
N PRO A 97 8.20 -11.15 -4.61
CA PRO A 97 6.74 -11.13 -4.81
C PRO A 97 6.26 -10.07 -5.80
N PHE A 98 7.00 -8.97 -5.94
CA PHE A 98 6.70 -7.85 -6.83
C PHE A 98 7.48 -7.87 -8.14
N TYR A 99 8.19 -8.96 -8.46
CA TYR A 99 8.97 -9.05 -9.69
C TYR A 99 8.10 -8.77 -10.92
N LYS A 100 8.47 -7.73 -11.68
CA LYS A 100 7.72 -7.20 -12.84
C LYS A 100 6.27 -6.75 -12.53
N ARG A 101 5.97 -6.41 -11.28
CA ARG A 101 4.64 -5.95 -10.81
C ARG A 101 4.71 -4.64 -10.01
N VAL A 102 5.56 -3.73 -10.47
CA VAL A 102 5.73 -2.39 -9.88
C VAL A 102 5.08 -1.36 -10.80
N ILE A 103 4.12 -0.60 -10.25
CA ILE A 103 3.41 0.46 -10.95
C ILE A 103 3.71 1.77 -10.21
N ILE A 104 4.34 2.72 -10.92
CA ILE A 104 4.55 4.08 -10.43
C ILE A 104 3.69 5.01 -11.26
N THR A 105 2.79 5.75 -10.61
CA THR A 105 1.82 6.64 -11.25
C THR A 105 1.46 7.79 -10.32
N HIS A 106 1.11 8.94 -10.87
CA HIS A 106 0.51 10.04 -10.10
C HIS A 106 -1.01 9.91 -9.94
N ASP A 107 -1.61 8.99 -10.71
CA ASP A 107 -3.04 8.69 -10.68
C ASP A 107 -3.22 7.15 -10.58
N LYS A 108 -3.44 6.69 -9.35
CA LYS A 108 -3.71 5.30 -8.97
C LYS A 108 -5.11 4.85 -9.41
N SER A 109 -6.01 5.79 -9.72
CA SER A 109 -7.37 5.46 -10.19
C SER A 109 -7.32 4.78 -11.57
N LEU A 110 -6.26 4.96 -12.36
CA LEU A 110 -6.16 4.30 -13.67
C LEU A 110 -6.11 2.76 -13.59
N VAL A 111 -5.72 2.21 -12.43
CA VAL A 111 -5.46 0.77 -12.25
C VAL A 111 -6.64 0.02 -11.60
N HIS A 112 -7.50 0.70 -10.85
CA HIS A 112 -8.56 0.05 -10.04
C HIS A 112 -9.50 -0.82 -10.89
N ARG A 113 -9.76 -0.44 -12.15
CA ARG A 113 -10.61 -1.18 -13.11
C ARG A 113 -10.13 -2.61 -13.39
N THR A 114 -8.87 -2.91 -13.08
CA THR A 114 -8.32 -4.27 -13.19
C THR A 114 -8.79 -5.20 -12.06
N GLY A 115 -9.55 -4.67 -11.09
CA GLY A 115 -10.02 -5.34 -9.89
C GLY A 115 -8.91 -5.58 -8.86
N GLY A 116 -9.29 -5.78 -7.61
CA GLY A 116 -8.37 -6.10 -6.53
C GLY A 116 -8.42 -5.11 -5.37
N LEU A 117 -7.54 -5.36 -4.41
CA LEU A 117 -7.51 -4.63 -3.15
C LEU A 117 -6.28 -3.73 -3.09
N LEU A 118 -6.48 -2.44 -2.84
CA LEU A 118 -5.40 -1.49 -2.56
C LEU A 118 -5.27 -1.31 -1.04
N VAL A 119 -4.04 -1.40 -0.53
CA VAL A 119 -3.66 -0.92 0.80
C VAL A 119 -2.81 0.32 0.62
N ASP A 120 -3.34 1.46 1.06
CA ASP A 120 -2.75 2.80 0.93
C ASP A 120 -3.04 3.57 2.21
N ASP A 121 -2.16 4.42 2.71
CA ASP A 121 -2.40 5.13 3.96
C ASP A 121 -3.32 6.36 3.78
N ARG A 122 -3.58 6.80 2.54
CA ARG A 122 -4.27 8.07 2.26
C ARG A 122 -5.28 7.98 1.11
N PRO A 123 -6.29 8.87 1.09
CA PRO A 123 -7.30 8.88 0.03
C PRO A 123 -6.81 9.50 -1.30
N TYR A 124 -5.59 10.06 -1.32
CA TYR A 124 -5.11 10.89 -2.43
C TYR A 124 -4.60 10.09 -3.64
N HIS A 125 -4.25 10.83 -4.70
CA HIS A 125 -3.67 10.28 -5.93
C HIS A 125 -4.49 9.16 -6.56
N GLY A 126 -5.81 9.18 -6.41
CA GLY A 126 -6.66 8.14 -6.98
C GLY A 126 -6.91 6.92 -6.09
N ALA A 127 -6.48 6.92 -4.82
CA ALA A 127 -6.68 5.79 -3.90
C ALA A 127 -8.14 5.69 -3.44
N SER A 128 -8.80 6.80 -3.11
CA SER A 128 -10.22 6.81 -2.70
C SER A 128 -11.17 6.26 -3.77
N GLU A 129 -10.79 6.41 -5.03
CA GLU A 129 -11.50 5.99 -6.23
C GLU A 129 -11.52 4.46 -6.39
N TRP A 130 -10.73 3.74 -5.60
CA TRP A 130 -10.84 2.27 -5.52
C TRP A 130 -12.09 1.81 -4.79
N VAL A 131 -12.75 2.70 -4.03
CA VAL A 131 -14.10 2.51 -3.51
C VAL A 131 -15.10 2.81 -4.64
N ASP A 132 -15.19 1.89 -5.60
CA ASP A 132 -16.07 1.98 -6.77
C ASP A 132 -17.11 0.84 -6.75
N PRO A 133 -18.41 1.13 -6.60
CA PRO A 133 -19.45 0.08 -6.60
C PRO A 133 -19.64 -0.60 -7.96
N THR A 134 -19.06 -0.06 -9.04
CA THR A 134 -19.18 -0.57 -10.41
C THR A 134 -18.04 -1.50 -10.81
N VAL A 135 -16.99 -1.59 -9.99
CA VAL A 135 -15.78 -2.39 -10.25
C VAL A 135 -15.51 -3.27 -9.01
N PRO A 136 -15.03 -4.51 -9.17
CA PRO A 136 -14.61 -5.32 -8.03
C PRO A 136 -13.24 -4.85 -7.48
N SER A 137 -13.15 -3.59 -7.10
CA SER A 137 -12.02 -2.97 -6.42
C SER A 137 -12.41 -2.55 -5.02
N ALA A 138 -11.42 -2.46 -4.13
CA ALA A 138 -11.61 -1.91 -2.81
C ALA A 138 -10.32 -1.26 -2.30
N TRP A 139 -10.48 -0.36 -1.34
CA TRP A 139 -9.38 0.28 -0.63
C TRP A 139 -9.48 -0.02 0.86
N ILE A 140 -8.35 -0.41 1.45
CA ILE A 140 -8.13 -0.44 2.89
C ILE A 140 -7.12 0.64 3.22
N GLN A 141 -7.52 1.59 4.06
CA GLN A 141 -6.63 2.61 4.54
C GLN A 141 -5.73 2.06 5.64
N TYR A 142 -4.42 2.05 5.37
CA TYR A 142 -3.44 1.61 6.36
C TYR A 142 -3.50 2.51 7.60
N GLY A 143 -3.76 1.91 8.77
CA GLY A 143 -3.82 2.63 10.04
C GLY A 143 -5.09 3.46 10.29
N ALA A 144 -6.13 3.39 9.44
CA ALA A 144 -7.43 4.00 9.78
C ALA A 144 -8.05 3.37 11.04
N ASP A 145 -7.86 2.07 11.21
CA ASP A 145 -7.97 1.37 12.48
C ASP A 145 -6.55 1.02 12.95
N GLU A 146 -6.22 1.28 14.22
CA GLU A 146 -4.89 0.97 14.76
C GLU A 146 -4.53 -0.53 14.66
N ARG A 147 -5.54 -1.39 14.58
CA ARG A 147 -5.37 -2.84 14.37
C ARG A 147 -5.00 -3.16 12.93
N LEU A 148 -5.38 -2.34 11.95
CA LEU A 148 -5.06 -2.53 10.54
C LEU A 148 -3.68 -1.95 10.18
N GLN A 149 -2.66 -2.46 10.88
CA GLN A 149 -1.24 -2.22 10.63
C GLN A 149 -0.48 -3.55 10.55
N TRP A 150 0.70 -3.57 9.91
CA TRP A 150 1.47 -4.82 9.70
C TRP A 150 1.86 -5.52 11.00
N LYS A 151 2.26 -4.74 12.02
CA LYS A 151 2.62 -5.24 13.36
C LYS A 151 1.44 -5.81 14.16
N SER A 152 0.22 -5.69 13.63
CA SER A 152 -1.02 -6.06 14.31
C SER A 152 -1.85 -7.00 13.43
N GLU A 153 -3.09 -6.66 13.11
CA GLU A 153 -4.08 -7.59 12.54
C GLU A 153 -4.23 -7.48 11.02
N LEU A 154 -3.63 -6.49 10.36
CA LEU A 154 -3.78 -6.29 8.91
C LEU A 154 -3.46 -7.54 8.10
N THR A 155 -2.35 -8.21 8.41
CA THR A 155 -1.94 -9.43 7.69
C THR A 155 -3.01 -10.51 7.77
N ASN A 156 -3.56 -10.74 8.97
CA ASN A 156 -4.58 -11.75 9.19
C ASN A 156 -5.91 -11.37 8.54
N PHE A 157 -6.25 -10.07 8.56
CA PHE A 157 -7.45 -9.57 7.90
C PHE A 157 -7.38 -9.75 6.38
N LEU A 158 -6.25 -9.42 5.76
CA LEU A 158 -6.02 -9.68 4.33
C LEU A 158 -6.09 -11.18 4.01
N LEU A 159 -5.46 -12.05 4.81
CA LEU A 159 -5.58 -13.50 4.61
C LEU A 159 -7.03 -14.00 4.74
N ALA A 160 -7.81 -13.44 5.66
CA ALA A 160 -9.23 -13.76 5.79
C ALA A 160 -10.02 -13.32 4.54
N ILE A 161 -9.76 -12.13 4.00
CA ILE A 161 -10.36 -11.67 2.74
C ILE A 161 -10.02 -12.64 1.60
N ALA A 162 -8.74 -13.02 1.45
CA ALA A 162 -8.32 -13.97 0.42
C ALA A 162 -9.09 -15.28 0.51
N LYS A 163 -9.21 -15.84 1.73
CA LYS A 163 -9.95 -17.08 2.00
C LYS A 163 -11.43 -16.98 1.62
N GLU A 164 -12.04 -15.82 1.84
CA GLU A 164 -13.43 -15.59 1.45
C GLU A 164 -13.58 -15.48 -0.09
N GLN A 165 -12.60 -14.88 -0.78
CA GLN A 165 -12.55 -14.85 -2.25
C GLN A 165 -12.28 -16.23 -2.86
N GLU A 166 -11.44 -17.06 -2.23
CA GLU A 166 -11.21 -18.46 -2.61
C GLU A 166 -12.49 -19.31 -2.54
N GLN A 167 -13.42 -18.96 -1.64
CA GLN A 167 -14.75 -19.55 -1.55
C GLN A 167 -15.75 -18.99 -2.59
N GLY A 168 -15.29 -18.11 -3.49
CA GLY A 168 -16.08 -17.54 -4.59
C GLY A 168 -16.83 -16.26 -4.25
N LYS A 169 -16.59 -15.63 -3.09
CA LYS A 169 -17.20 -14.34 -2.77
C LYS A 169 -16.57 -13.23 -3.61
N ALA A 170 -17.39 -12.30 -4.09
CA ALA A 170 -16.91 -11.06 -4.69
C ALA A 170 -16.14 -10.23 -3.64
N LEU A 171 -15.21 -9.37 -4.08
CA LEU A 171 -14.33 -8.63 -3.17
C LEU A 171 -15.09 -7.84 -2.08
N PRO A 172 -16.16 -7.07 -2.37
CA PRO A 172 -16.90 -6.39 -1.32
C PRO A 172 -17.50 -7.35 -0.27
N ASP A 173 -18.11 -8.44 -0.73
CA ASP A 173 -18.71 -9.45 0.14
C ASP A 173 -17.65 -10.20 0.96
N ALA A 174 -16.47 -10.44 0.37
CA ALA A 174 -15.34 -11.07 1.04
C ALA A 174 -14.81 -10.18 2.17
N ILE A 175 -14.71 -8.87 1.95
CA ILE A 175 -14.33 -7.89 2.99
C ILE A 175 -15.39 -7.86 4.09
N THR A 176 -16.68 -7.76 3.74
CA THR A 176 -17.76 -7.80 4.73
C THR A 176 -17.75 -9.09 5.55
N ALA A 177 -17.56 -10.25 4.92
CA ALA A 177 -17.49 -11.53 5.60
C ALA A 177 -16.26 -11.66 6.50
N ALA A 178 -15.07 -11.25 6.02
CA ALA A 178 -13.85 -11.25 6.81
C ALA A 178 -13.93 -10.30 8.03
N ASN A 179 -14.71 -9.22 7.91
CA ASN A 179 -14.92 -8.23 8.97
C ASN A 179 -16.14 -8.54 9.86
N ALA A 180 -16.82 -9.68 9.67
CA ALA A 180 -18.04 -10.04 10.39
C ALA A 180 -17.75 -10.60 11.80
N HIS A 181 -17.32 -9.74 12.72
CA HIS A 181 -17.06 -10.09 14.12
C HIS A 181 -17.56 -8.97 15.08
N PRO A 182 -17.62 -9.21 16.41
CA PRO A 182 -18.25 -8.27 17.36
C PRO A 182 -17.66 -6.85 17.42
N ASN A 183 -16.45 -6.65 16.90
CA ASN A 183 -15.78 -5.35 16.89
C ASN A 183 -15.11 -5.14 15.51
N PRO A 184 -15.90 -4.92 14.44
CA PRO A 184 -15.39 -4.83 13.07
C PRO A 184 -14.34 -3.71 12.95
N TYR A 185 -13.40 -3.88 12.03
CA TYR A 185 -12.40 -2.86 11.70
C TYR A 185 -13.03 -1.70 10.94
N LEU A 186 -12.53 -0.49 11.20
CA LEU A 186 -12.70 0.64 10.30
C LEU A 186 -11.73 0.47 9.13
N VAL A 187 -12.25 0.08 7.95
CA VAL A 187 -11.41 -0.25 6.79
C VAL A 187 -10.83 0.98 6.09
N HIS A 188 -11.51 2.12 6.14
CA HIS A 188 -10.98 3.43 5.72
C HIS A 188 -11.71 4.56 6.44
N GLY A 189 -11.06 5.71 6.58
CA GLY A 189 -11.61 6.93 7.17
C GLY A 189 -12.48 7.73 6.20
N ASP A 190 -12.71 9.01 6.53
CA ASP A 190 -13.43 9.95 5.66
C ASP A 190 -12.65 10.16 4.35
N LEU A 191 -13.38 10.19 3.23
CA LEU A 191 -12.82 10.37 1.89
C LEU A 191 -12.57 11.85 1.54
N LYS A 192 -13.08 12.79 2.34
CA LYS A 192 -13.10 14.24 2.05
C LYS A 192 -12.15 15.04 2.93
N ASP A 193 -12.02 14.66 4.20
CA ASP A 193 -11.22 15.39 5.18
C ASP A 193 -10.01 14.54 5.62
N PHE A 194 -8.84 14.84 5.06
CA PHE A 194 -7.56 14.25 5.46
C PHE A 194 -6.51 15.36 5.64
N GLU A 195 -5.73 15.30 6.73
CA GLU A 195 -4.67 16.26 7.02
C GLU A 195 -3.31 15.70 6.56
N ALA A 196 -2.79 16.21 5.45
CA ALA A 196 -1.45 15.88 4.96
C ALA A 196 -0.35 16.62 5.74
N SER A 197 0.89 16.11 5.66
CA SER A 197 2.04 16.83 6.24
C SER A 197 2.34 18.07 5.41
N ASN A 198 2.87 19.12 6.04
CA ASN A 198 3.10 20.42 5.38
C ASN A 198 4.17 20.42 4.28
N TRP A 199 5.06 19.43 4.28
CA TRP A 199 6.11 19.27 3.28
C TRP A 199 5.65 18.47 2.07
N GLU A 200 4.57 17.72 2.20
CA GLU A 200 3.90 16.99 1.14
C GLU A 200 3.31 17.96 0.09
#